data_AF-K3UP75-F1
#
_entry.id   AF-K3UP75-F1
#
_cell.length_a   1.000
_cell.length_b   1.000
_cell.length_c   1.000
_cell.angle_alpha   90.00
_cell.angle_beta   90.00
_cell.angle_gamma   90.00
#
_symmetry.space_group_name_H-M   'P 1'
#
loop_
_entity.id
_entity.type
_entity.pdbx_description
1 polymer ?
#
loop_
_entity_poly.entity_id
_entity_poly.type
_entity_poly.pdbx_seq_one_letter_code
_entity_poly.pdbx_strand_id
1 'polypeptide(L)'
;MMFTYSESYEDTPVLIPYLRRKGIRTDTTKSLIGPQDIYNLQGQEGNLRLGYYEGEDEEEVYMPFHWRTFRFLRLCIWAGSSGLTLRGIDIETVHYPFEALYDTSIRTLQNFMHDCYEDCPFYEQLQYAMDTRSSCLFTYYISGDDRLARQAITQLHNPFQPRIGLTASRAPSSQLLPRRPSH
;
A
#
# COMPACT_ATOMS: atom_id res chain seq x y z
N MET A 1 -17.74 -11.46 -3.93
CA MET A 1 -17.46 -10.01 -3.95
C MET A 1 -16.03 -9.79 -4.42
N MET A 2 -15.79 -8.72 -5.19
CA MET A 2 -14.46 -8.37 -5.66
C MET A 2 -14.24 -6.86 -5.56
N PHE A 3 -13.13 -6.47 -4.94
CA PHE A 3 -12.64 -5.10 -4.94
C PHE A 3 -11.51 -4.98 -5.95
N THR A 4 -11.58 -4.01 -6.86
CA THR A 4 -10.44 -3.58 -7.67
C THR A 4 -10.04 -2.18 -7.23
N TYR A 5 -8.77 -1.96 -6.92
CA TYR A 5 -8.27 -0.67 -6.46
C TYR A 5 -7.10 -0.18 -7.34
N SER A 6 -7.07 1.12 -7.63
CA SER A 6 -6.05 1.71 -8.51
C SER A 6 -5.82 3.19 -8.21
N GLU A 7 -4.64 3.71 -8.55
CA GLU A 7 -4.36 5.15 -8.54
C GLU A 7 -4.94 5.91 -9.75
N SER A 8 -5.30 5.19 -10.83
CA SER A 8 -5.78 5.80 -12.08
C SER A 8 -6.63 4.88 -12.95
N TYR A 9 -7.42 5.50 -13.81
CA TYR A 9 -7.93 4.88 -15.04
C TYR A 9 -6.83 4.88 -16.11
N GLU A 10 -6.72 3.79 -16.86
CA GLU A 10 -5.65 3.59 -17.84
C GLU A 10 -6.06 2.69 -19.00
N ASP A 11 -5.30 2.79 -20.10
CA ASP A 11 -5.41 1.84 -21.20
C ASP A 11 -4.87 0.48 -20.76
N THR A 12 -5.29 -0.60 -21.43
CA THR A 12 -4.79 -1.95 -21.13
C THR A 12 -3.27 -1.97 -21.07
N PRO A 13 -2.67 -2.27 -19.90
CA PRO A 13 -1.24 -2.22 -19.71
C PRO A 13 -0.56 -3.35 -20.48
N VAL A 14 0.71 -3.14 -20.83
CA VAL A 14 1.50 -4.13 -21.58
C VAL A 14 1.95 -5.26 -20.66
N LEU A 15 2.27 -4.93 -19.41
CA LEU A 15 2.67 -5.89 -18.37
C LEU A 15 2.24 -5.37 -17.00
N ILE A 16 1.46 -6.15 -16.26
CA ILE A 16 1.06 -5.81 -14.89
C ILE A 16 2.03 -6.50 -13.90
N PRO A 17 2.53 -5.81 -12.86
CA PRO A 17 2.30 -4.40 -12.51
C PRO A 17 3.22 -3.38 -13.20
N TYR A 18 4.27 -3.83 -13.92
CA TYR A 18 5.44 -2.99 -14.21
C TYR A 18 5.31 -2.01 -15.39
N LEU A 19 4.62 -2.37 -16.47
CA LEU A 19 4.56 -1.59 -17.71
C LEU A 19 3.13 -1.08 -17.97
N ARG A 20 2.81 0.01 -17.27
CA ARG A 20 1.49 0.66 -17.22
C ARG A 20 1.39 1.78 -18.27
N ARG A 21 0.18 2.05 -18.79
CA ARG A 21 -0.08 3.12 -19.77
C ARG A 21 -0.99 4.20 -19.19
N LYS A 22 -0.38 5.10 -18.42
CA LYS A 22 -1.10 6.15 -17.71
C LYS A 22 -1.15 7.42 -18.54
N GLY A 23 -2.36 7.89 -18.83
CA GLY A 23 -2.63 9.21 -19.40
C GLY A 23 -3.20 10.14 -18.34
N ILE A 24 -4.30 10.81 -18.68
CA ILE A 24 -5.12 11.54 -17.70
C ILE A 24 -5.68 10.55 -16.69
N ARG A 25 -5.22 10.64 -15.43
CA ARG A 25 -5.50 9.62 -14.40
C ARG A 25 -6.98 9.48 -14.01
N THR A 26 -7.78 10.48 -14.32
CA THR A 26 -9.22 10.57 -14.03
C THR A 26 -10.09 10.31 -15.25
N ASP A 27 -9.51 9.86 -16.37
CA ASP A 27 -10.25 9.60 -17.60
C ASP A 27 -11.08 8.32 -17.48
N THR A 28 -12.34 8.48 -17.07
CA THR A 28 -13.28 7.36 -16.85
C THR A 28 -13.71 6.67 -18.15
N THR A 29 -13.31 7.16 -19.32
CA THR A 29 -13.52 6.43 -20.59
C THR A 29 -12.59 5.23 -20.72
N LYS A 30 -11.52 5.21 -19.91
CA LYS A 30 -10.55 4.11 -19.82
C LYS A 30 -10.94 3.11 -18.74
N SER A 31 -10.13 2.05 -18.61
CA SER A 31 -10.41 0.97 -17.68
C SER A 31 -9.77 1.21 -16.31
N LEU A 32 -10.46 0.79 -15.25
CA LEU A 32 -9.87 0.69 -13.92
C LEU A 32 -9.14 -0.65 -13.77
N ILE A 33 -7.82 -0.59 -13.88
CA ILE A 33 -6.94 -1.77 -13.87
C ILE A 33 -5.99 -1.67 -12.68
N GLY A 34 -6.07 -2.62 -11.77
CA GLY A 34 -5.27 -2.66 -10.56
C GLY A 34 -5.42 -4.00 -9.84
N PRO A 35 -4.73 -4.17 -8.71
CA PRO A 35 -4.83 -5.39 -7.93
C PRO A 35 -6.27 -5.59 -7.43
N GLN A 36 -6.56 -6.85 -7.09
CA GLN A 36 -7.90 -7.29 -6.75
C GLN A 36 -7.90 -8.07 -5.45
N ASP A 37 -8.84 -7.72 -4.57
CA ASP A 37 -9.19 -8.54 -3.43
C ASP A 37 -10.50 -9.26 -3.73
N ILE A 38 -10.49 -10.59 -3.62
CA ILE A 38 -11.64 -11.44 -3.88
C ILE A 38 -12.08 -12.05 -2.56
N TYR A 39 -13.35 -11.83 -2.22
CA TYR A 39 -13.96 -12.33 -1.00
C TYR A 39 -15.27 -13.05 -1.29
N ASN A 40 -15.43 -14.26 -0.77
CA ASN A 40 -16.63 -15.07 -0.97
C ASN A 40 -17.53 -14.95 0.26
N LEU A 41 -18.60 -14.16 0.12
CA LEU A 41 -19.65 -14.03 1.13
C LEU A 41 -20.28 -15.41 1.36
N GLN A 42 -20.31 -15.84 2.62
CA GLN A 42 -20.89 -17.13 3.02
C GLN A 42 -22.32 -16.98 3.55
N GLY A 43 -22.74 -15.77 3.90
CA GLY A 43 -24.04 -15.52 4.52
C GLY A 43 -24.15 -16.18 5.91
N GLN A 44 -25.37 -16.26 6.43
CA GLN A 44 -25.60 -16.71 7.82
C GLN A 44 -25.19 -18.18 8.06
N GLU A 45 -25.37 -19.07 7.08
CA GLU A 45 -25.08 -20.50 7.27
C GLU A 45 -23.59 -20.82 7.38
N GLY A 46 -22.74 -20.06 6.68
CA GLY A 46 -21.28 -20.23 6.74
C GLY A 46 -20.60 -19.34 7.77
N ASN A 47 -21.36 -18.64 8.60
CA ASN A 47 -20.81 -17.81 9.66
C ASN A 47 -20.24 -18.69 10.79
N LEU A 48 -18.96 -18.49 11.11
CA LEU A 48 -18.24 -19.25 12.13
C LEU A 48 -18.51 -18.78 13.56
N ARG A 49 -19.19 -17.64 13.74
CA ARG A 49 -19.53 -17.00 15.03
C ARG A 49 -18.32 -16.86 15.94
N LEU A 50 -17.26 -16.23 15.42
CA LEU A 50 -15.98 -16.15 16.12
C LEU A 50 -15.95 -15.02 17.17
N GLY A 51 -16.98 -14.17 17.20
CA GLY A 51 -17.15 -13.07 18.15
C GLY A 51 -16.28 -11.86 17.83
N TYR A 52 -15.96 -11.62 16.56
CA TYR A 52 -15.04 -10.54 16.17
C TYR A 52 -15.66 -9.14 16.22
N TYR A 53 -16.97 -9.01 16.04
CA TYR A 53 -17.68 -7.73 16.05
C TYR A 53 -19.15 -7.91 16.45
N GLU A 54 -19.79 -6.83 16.89
CA GLU A 54 -21.22 -6.82 17.21
C GLU A 54 -22.05 -7.02 15.93
N GLY A 55 -23.05 -7.90 15.98
CA GLY A 55 -23.91 -8.17 14.82
C GLY A 55 -23.38 -9.23 13.85
N GLU A 56 -22.34 -10.00 14.22
CA GLU A 56 -21.79 -11.07 13.38
C GLU A 56 -22.87 -12.08 12.92
N ASP A 57 -23.91 -12.34 13.71
CA ASP A 57 -25.02 -13.23 13.31
C ASP A 57 -25.93 -12.65 12.18
N GLU A 58 -25.88 -11.35 11.96
CA GLU A 58 -26.74 -10.64 11.00
C GLU A 58 -25.99 -10.13 9.77
N GLU A 59 -24.70 -9.82 9.92
CA GLU A 59 -23.89 -9.24 8.84
C GLU A 59 -22.48 -9.82 8.74
N GLU A 60 -21.96 -9.79 7.51
CA GLU A 60 -20.62 -10.26 7.18
C GLU A 60 -19.73 -9.05 6.83
N VAL A 61 -18.69 -8.83 7.64
CA VAL A 61 -17.75 -7.71 7.48
C VAL A 61 -16.44 -8.22 6.88
N TYR A 62 -16.05 -7.63 5.75
CA TYR A 62 -14.76 -7.89 5.11
C TYR A 62 -13.76 -6.78 5.42
N MET A 63 -12.70 -7.10 6.18
CA MET A 63 -11.59 -6.19 6.47
C MET A 63 -10.25 -6.87 6.08
N PRO A 64 -9.54 -6.41 5.04
CA PRO A 64 -8.27 -7.00 4.64
C PRO A 64 -7.21 -6.79 5.73
N PHE A 65 -6.38 -7.80 5.96
CA PHE A 65 -5.29 -7.72 6.95
C PHE A 65 -4.23 -6.67 6.60
N HIS A 66 -3.88 -6.55 5.31
CA HIS A 66 -2.87 -5.60 4.85
C HIS A 66 -3.54 -4.37 4.25
N TRP A 67 -2.93 -3.20 4.44
CA TRP A 67 -3.43 -1.93 3.93
C TRP A 67 -3.44 -1.89 2.40
N ARG A 68 -4.17 -0.92 1.86
CA ARG A 68 -4.28 -0.65 0.42
C ARG A 68 -4.14 0.84 0.18
N THR A 69 -3.36 1.19 -0.84
CA THR A 69 -3.39 2.56 -1.38
C THR A 69 -4.22 2.59 -2.64
N PHE A 70 -5.03 3.63 -2.80
CA PHE A 70 -5.78 3.85 -4.01
C PHE A 70 -6.28 5.28 -4.10
N ARG A 71 -6.67 5.65 -5.32
CA ARG A 71 -7.50 6.83 -5.58
C ARG A 71 -8.91 6.44 -5.98
N PHE A 72 -9.06 5.30 -6.63
CA PHE A 72 -10.31 4.80 -7.15
C PHE A 72 -10.50 3.35 -6.69
N LEU A 73 -11.72 3.03 -6.25
CA LEU A 73 -12.14 1.71 -5.81
C LEU A 73 -13.35 1.29 -6.65
N ARG A 74 -13.32 0.10 -7.22
CA ARG A 74 -14.47 -0.55 -7.86
C ARG A 74 -14.88 -1.76 -7.05
N LEU A 75 -16.11 -1.73 -6.58
CA LEU A 75 -16.77 -2.85 -5.91
C LEU A 75 -17.67 -3.58 -6.91
N CYS A 76 -17.39 -4.86 -7.14
CA CYS A 76 -18.25 -5.76 -7.90
C CYS A 76 -18.84 -6.80 -6.95
N ILE A 77 -20.16 -6.90 -6.94
CA ILE A 77 -20.88 -7.86 -6.11
C ILE A 77 -21.77 -8.72 -7.00
N TRP A 78 -21.72 -10.03 -6.74
CA TRP A 78 -22.57 -11.02 -7.40
C TRP A 78 -23.37 -11.70 -6.31
N ALA A 79 -24.68 -11.46 -6.28
CA ALA A 79 -25.60 -12.17 -5.41
C ALA A 79 -26.07 -13.45 -6.11
N GLY A 80 -26.23 -14.53 -5.32
CA GLY A 80 -26.78 -15.79 -5.79
C GLY A 80 -28.31 -15.76 -5.78
N SER A 81 -28.92 -16.86 -5.33
CA SER A 81 -30.37 -16.98 -5.17
C SER A 81 -30.94 -16.23 -3.95
N SER A 82 -30.09 -15.89 -2.97
CA SER A 82 -30.46 -15.11 -1.79
C SER A 82 -30.20 -13.61 -2.01
N GLY A 83 -31.05 -12.77 -1.40
CA GLY A 83 -30.86 -11.33 -1.41
C GLY A 83 -29.58 -10.91 -0.69
N LEU A 84 -28.95 -9.84 -1.18
CA LEU A 84 -27.79 -9.22 -0.55
C LEU A 84 -28.05 -7.72 -0.34
N THR A 85 -27.74 -7.22 0.85
CA THR A 85 -27.82 -5.78 1.15
C THR A 85 -26.43 -5.27 1.55
N LEU A 86 -25.90 -4.32 0.79
CA LEU A 86 -24.68 -3.60 1.16
C LEU A 86 -25.04 -2.52 2.19
N ARG A 87 -24.53 -2.65 3.41
CA ARG A 87 -24.75 -1.67 4.49
C ARG A 87 -23.95 -0.39 4.28
N GLY A 88 -22.67 -0.51 3.93
CA GLY A 88 -21.76 0.61 3.79
C GLY A 88 -20.37 0.17 3.35
N ILE A 89 -19.49 1.14 3.19
CA ILE A 89 -18.05 0.95 2.97
C ILE A 89 -17.34 1.96 3.86
N ASP A 90 -16.58 1.47 4.82
CA ASP A 90 -15.74 2.28 5.69
C ASP A 90 -14.28 2.22 5.21
N ILE A 91 -13.58 3.35 5.30
CA ILE A 91 -12.16 3.47 4.93
C ILE A 91 -11.41 4.00 6.14
N GLU A 92 -10.60 3.16 6.75
CA GLU A 92 -9.66 3.56 7.78
C GLU A 92 -8.30 3.88 7.16
N THR A 93 -7.75 5.04 7.51
CA THR A 93 -6.43 5.49 7.04
C THR A 93 -5.39 5.22 8.10
N VAL A 94 -4.31 4.53 7.73
CA VAL A 94 -3.16 4.28 8.58
C VAL A 94 -1.93 4.97 7.99
N HIS A 95 -1.21 5.71 8.82
CA HIS A 95 0.03 6.39 8.48
C HIS A 95 0.94 6.39 9.70
N TYR A 96 2.24 6.56 9.49
CA TYR A 96 3.13 6.90 10.60
C TYR A 96 2.66 8.21 11.27
N PRO A 97 2.56 8.27 12.62
CA PRO A 97 2.02 9.43 13.32
C PRO A 97 2.90 10.67 13.11
N PHE A 98 2.38 11.68 12.39
CA PHE A 98 3.17 12.81 11.90
C PHE A 98 2.30 14.07 11.66
N GLU A 99 2.73 15.25 12.13
CA GLU A 99 2.05 16.56 11.98
C GLU A 99 2.97 17.62 11.33
N ALA A 100 2.55 18.31 10.25
CA ALA A 100 3.26 19.47 9.67
C ALA A 100 2.44 20.32 8.65
N LEU A 101 3.06 21.41 8.16
CA LEU A 101 2.44 22.60 7.53
C LEU A 101 2.20 22.59 5.99
N TYR A 102 2.63 21.57 5.23
CA TYR A 102 2.57 21.59 3.74
C TYR A 102 1.83 20.39 3.10
N ASP A 103 0.51 20.51 2.92
CA ASP A 103 -0.42 19.41 2.62
C ASP A 103 0.02 18.39 1.56
N THR A 104 0.49 18.81 0.36
CA THR A 104 0.83 17.85 -0.71
C THR A 104 2.09 17.06 -0.42
N SER A 105 3.16 17.74 0.01
CA SER A 105 4.43 17.09 0.35
C SER A 105 4.28 16.24 1.60
N ILE A 106 3.49 16.71 2.58
CA ILE A 106 3.17 15.97 3.79
C ILE A 106 2.32 14.74 3.46
N ARG A 107 1.26 14.87 2.66
CA ARG A 107 0.45 13.72 2.25
C ARG A 107 1.27 12.70 1.47
N THR A 108 2.20 13.16 0.62
CA THR A 108 3.14 12.26 -0.07
C THR A 108 4.01 11.51 0.95
N LEU A 109 4.63 12.24 1.87
CA LEU A 109 5.50 11.65 2.90
C LEU A 109 4.73 10.68 3.81
N GLN A 110 3.53 11.04 4.27
CA GLN A 110 2.68 10.19 5.10
C GLN A 110 2.32 8.89 4.39
N ASN A 111 1.95 8.94 3.11
CA ASN A 111 1.70 7.72 2.35
C ASN A 111 2.97 6.89 2.14
N PHE A 112 4.15 7.51 2.13
CA PHE A 112 5.43 6.79 2.02
C PHE A 112 5.92 6.25 3.37
N MET A 113 5.19 6.47 4.47
CA MET A 113 5.60 6.10 5.82
C MET A 113 4.53 5.24 6.50
N HIS A 114 4.81 3.94 6.57
CA HIS A 114 4.07 2.99 7.40
C HIS A 114 5.02 2.42 8.46
N ASP A 115 5.38 1.14 8.33
CA ASP A 115 6.39 0.50 9.17
C ASP A 115 7.82 0.86 8.73
N CYS A 116 7.97 1.46 7.55
CA CYS A 116 9.25 1.91 6.99
C CYS A 116 9.08 3.11 6.04
N TYR A 117 10.18 3.65 5.52
CA TYR A 117 10.16 4.59 4.41
C TYR A 117 10.09 3.84 3.09
N GLU A 118 8.99 3.98 2.37
CA GLU A 118 8.74 3.31 1.10
C GLU A 118 8.98 4.29 -0.07
N ASP A 119 9.33 3.74 -1.23
CA ASP A 119 9.45 4.49 -2.48
C ASP A 119 8.09 4.95 -3.01
N CYS A 120 7.10 4.07 -2.96
CA CYS A 120 5.72 4.43 -3.25
C CYS A 120 4.73 3.49 -2.55
N PRO A 121 3.50 3.99 -2.30
CA PRO A 121 2.53 3.28 -1.47
C PRO A 121 1.66 2.30 -2.26
N PHE A 122 1.79 2.23 -3.59
CA PHE A 122 0.89 1.45 -4.45
C PHE A 122 1.58 0.30 -5.19
N TYR A 123 2.79 0.50 -5.73
CA TYR A 123 3.43 -0.46 -6.62
C TYR A 123 4.38 -1.37 -5.88
N GLU A 124 5.50 -0.81 -5.44
CA GLU A 124 6.58 -1.59 -4.86
C GLU A 124 6.43 -1.77 -3.35
N GLN A 125 6.08 -0.70 -2.62
CA GLN A 125 6.10 -0.67 -1.15
C GLN A 125 7.46 -1.10 -0.60
N LEU A 126 8.56 -0.59 -1.19
CA LEU A 126 9.92 -1.01 -0.88
C LEU A 126 10.77 0.13 -0.33
N GLN A 127 11.57 -0.19 0.69
CA GLN A 127 12.50 0.76 1.30
C GLN A 127 13.83 0.83 0.56
N TYR A 128 13.87 1.63 -0.51
CA TYR A 128 15.09 1.96 -1.24
C TYR A 128 15.94 3.00 -0.51
N ALA A 129 17.25 2.78 -0.48
CA ALA A 129 18.17 3.58 0.34
C ALA A 129 18.23 5.07 -0.06
N MET A 130 18.13 5.37 -1.37
CA MET A 130 18.24 6.75 -1.88
C MET A 130 16.98 7.56 -1.60
N ASP A 131 15.82 6.94 -1.79
CA ASP A 131 14.49 7.48 -1.50
C ASP A 131 14.37 7.72 0.01
N THR A 132 14.72 6.70 0.81
CA THR A 132 14.77 6.77 2.27
C THR A 132 15.60 7.95 2.77
N ARG A 133 16.79 8.20 2.21
CA ARG A 133 17.64 9.33 2.61
C ARG A 133 16.88 10.66 2.46
N SER A 134 16.22 10.86 1.32
CA SER A 134 15.50 12.10 1.03
C SER A 134 14.31 12.26 1.96
N SER A 135 13.54 11.19 2.20
CA SER A 135 12.41 11.18 3.13
C SER A 135 12.83 11.41 4.58
N CYS A 136 13.97 10.85 5.02
CA CYS A 136 14.54 11.10 6.36
C CYS A 136 14.89 12.58 6.54
N LEU A 137 15.63 13.18 5.59
CA LEU A 137 16.00 14.59 5.64
C LEU A 137 14.77 15.50 5.69
N PHE A 138 13.75 15.15 4.90
CA PHE A 138 12.49 15.89 4.92
C PHE A 138 11.80 15.75 6.28
N THR A 139 11.67 14.53 6.82
CA THR A 139 11.08 14.24 8.16
C THR A 139 11.77 15.04 9.27
N TYR A 140 13.11 15.09 9.25
CA TYR A 140 13.89 15.87 10.22
C TYR A 140 13.57 17.36 10.14
N TYR A 141 13.45 17.91 8.94
CA TYR A 141 13.20 19.34 8.74
C TYR A 141 11.82 19.77 9.28
N ILE A 142 10.83 18.91 9.13
CA ILE A 142 9.42 19.24 9.40
C ILE A 142 8.93 18.83 10.79
N SER A 143 9.56 17.83 11.43
CA SER A 143 9.13 17.33 12.76
C SER A 143 10.25 17.12 13.76
N GLY A 144 11.50 16.94 13.29
CA GLY A 144 12.61 16.50 14.13
C GLY A 144 12.53 15.06 14.64
N ASP A 145 11.51 14.27 14.27
CA ASP A 145 11.40 12.86 14.65
C ASP A 145 12.44 12.02 13.90
N ASP A 146 13.19 11.20 14.64
CA ASP A 146 14.26 10.36 14.10
C ASP A 146 14.05 8.85 14.27
N ARG A 147 12.92 8.44 14.87
CA ARG A 147 12.69 7.03 15.22
C ARG A 147 12.63 6.14 13.97
N LEU A 148 11.82 6.52 12.98
CA LEU A 148 11.72 5.76 11.73
C LEU A 148 13.03 5.79 10.94
N ALA A 149 13.77 6.90 10.99
CA ALA A 149 15.06 7.03 10.30
C ALA A 149 16.15 6.15 10.94
N ARG A 150 16.21 6.05 12.27
CA ARG A 150 17.12 5.14 12.98
C ARG A 150 16.82 3.68 12.67
N GLN A 151 15.54 3.32 12.65
CA GLN A 151 15.10 1.99 12.24
C GLN A 151 15.53 1.71 10.79
N ALA A 152 15.32 2.68 9.90
CA ALA A 152 15.65 2.54 8.49
C ALA A 152 17.15 2.35 8.24
N ILE A 153 18.01 3.09 8.96
CA ILE A 153 19.47 2.91 8.90
C ILE A 153 19.85 1.49 9.32
N THR A 154 19.25 0.97 10.40
CA THR A 154 19.51 -0.39 10.87
C THR A 154 19.09 -1.42 9.82
N GLN A 155 17.88 -1.29 9.27
CA GLN A 155 17.37 -2.19 8.24
C GLN A 155 18.22 -2.18 6.97
N LEU A 156 18.68 -1.00 6.52
CA LEU A 156 19.56 -0.86 5.35
C LEU A 156 20.98 -1.34 5.60
N HIS A 157 21.43 -1.36 6.86
CA HIS A 157 22.72 -1.93 7.25
C HIS A 157 22.68 -3.47 7.29
N ASN A 158 21.57 -4.09 7.71
CA ASN A 158 21.45 -5.54 7.85
C ASN A 158 21.89 -6.38 6.63
N PRO A 159 21.61 -5.99 5.36
CA PRO A 159 22.09 -6.72 4.20
C PRO A 159 23.54 -6.36 3.78
N PHE A 160 24.32 -5.69 4.63
CA PHE A 160 25.72 -5.40 4.35
C PHE A 160 26.52 -6.68 4.11
N GLN A 161 27.29 -6.70 3.03
CA GLN A 161 28.14 -7.83 2.68
C GLN A 161 29.62 -7.44 2.79
N PRO A 162 30.34 -7.89 3.84
CA PRO A 162 31.73 -7.53 4.06
C PRO A 162 32.66 -7.88 2.89
N ARG A 163 32.38 -8.98 2.19
CA ARG A 163 33.18 -9.45 1.05
C ARG A 163 33.20 -8.46 -0.12
N ILE A 164 32.10 -7.76 -0.35
CA ILE A 164 31.97 -6.77 -1.43
C ILE A 164 32.04 -5.32 -0.90
N GLY A 165 31.93 -5.12 0.41
CA GLY A 165 31.94 -3.80 1.04
C GLY A 165 30.71 -2.94 0.75
N LEU A 166 29.58 -3.55 0.36
CA LEU A 166 28.37 -2.84 -0.07
C LEU A 166 27.13 -3.36 0.65
N THR A 167 26.16 -2.46 0.83
CA THR A 167 24.78 -2.79 1.21
C THR A 167 23.93 -3.08 -0.03
N ALA A 168 22.78 -3.74 0.16
CA ALA A 168 21.76 -3.83 -0.90
C ALA A 168 21.18 -2.45 -1.25
N SER A 169 20.57 -2.32 -2.43
CA SER A 169 19.90 -1.08 -2.84
C SER A 169 18.64 -0.77 -2.02
N ARG A 170 18.00 -1.81 -1.47
CA ARG A 170 16.78 -1.77 -0.66
C ARG A 170 16.85 -2.82 0.45
N ALA A 171 16.18 -2.55 1.56
CA ALA A 171 16.07 -3.51 2.67
C ALA A 171 14.81 -3.21 3.50
N PRO A 172 14.10 -4.24 4.02
CA PRO A 172 14.36 -5.67 3.85
C PRO A 172 14.04 -6.15 2.43
N SER A 173 14.78 -7.16 1.93
CA SER A 173 14.46 -7.78 0.64
C SER A 173 14.98 -9.22 0.57
N SER A 174 14.19 -10.11 -0.03
CA SER A 174 14.60 -11.48 -0.36
C SER A 174 15.47 -11.57 -1.62
N GLN A 175 15.47 -10.52 -2.43
CA GLN A 175 16.30 -10.41 -3.64
C GLN A 175 17.37 -9.34 -3.43
N LEU A 176 18.62 -9.80 -3.30
CA LEU A 176 19.77 -8.92 -3.16
C LEU A 176 20.17 -8.36 -4.53
N LEU A 177 19.66 -7.17 -4.84
CA LEU A 177 20.19 -6.36 -5.92
C LEU A 177 21.33 -5.50 -5.35
N PRO A 178 22.61 -5.84 -5.63
CA PRO A 178 23.73 -5.05 -5.15
C PRO A 178 23.69 -3.66 -5.78
N ARG A 179 24.03 -2.64 -5.00
CA ARG A 179 24.19 -1.27 -5.50
C ARG A 179 25.35 -1.27 -6.51
N ARG A 180 25.08 -0.96 -7.78
CA ARG A 180 26.18 -0.78 -8.75
C ARG A 180 27.05 0.40 -8.31
N PRO A 181 28.39 0.31 -8.44
CA PRO A 181 29.24 1.47 -8.22
C PRO A 181 28.85 2.58 -9.20
N SER A 182 28.72 3.80 -8.70
CA SER A 182 28.66 5.00 -9.54
C SER A 182 30.01 5.14 -10.25
N HIS A 183 30.00 5.00 -11.57
CA HIS A 183 31.11 5.42 -12.44
C HIS A 183 31.08 6.94 -12.62
#